data_AF-A0A9D1HDR1-F1
#
_entry.id   AF-A0A9D1HDR1-F1
#
_cell.length_a   1.000
_cell.length_b   1.000
_cell.length_c   1.000
_cell.angle_alpha   90.00
_cell.angle_beta   90.00
_cell.angle_gamma   90.00
#
_symmetry.space_group_name_H-M   'P 1'
#
loop_
_entity.id
_entity.type
_entity.pdbx_description
1 polymer ?
#
loop_
_entity_poly.entity_id
_entity_poly.type
_entity_poly.pdbx_seq_one_letter_code
_entity_poly.pdbx_strand_id
1 'polypeptide(L)'
;MKNRLLTIIIGLIVPFCAVTVCFPLYNRIEPFVLGFSFNYFWIFLWLFLTSLCLFIAFKIDPLNREDAKVLADKKLEEVKSLIEAEENGEVKK
;
A
#
# COMPACT_ATOMS: atom_id res chain seq x y z
N MET A 1 -1.70 -2.54 -14.91
CA MET A 1 -0.52 -1.76 -14.45
C MET A 1 -0.87 -0.34 -13.98
N LYS A 2 -1.75 0.40 -14.66
CA LYS A 2 -2.08 1.82 -14.35
C LYS A 2 -2.48 2.11 -12.89
N ASN A 3 -3.15 1.19 -12.20
CA ASN A 3 -3.63 1.40 -10.83
C ASN A 3 -2.54 1.21 -9.76
N ARG A 4 -1.46 0.48 -10.06
CA ARG A 4 -0.35 0.26 -9.12
C ARG A 4 0.52 1.51 -8.98
N LEU A 5 0.62 2.31 -10.04
CA LEU A 5 1.29 3.61 -9.99
C LEU A 5 0.60 4.56 -9.01
N LEU A 6 -0.74 4.56 -8.94
CA LEU A 6 -1.47 5.38 -7.97
C LEU A 6 -1.18 4.96 -6.54
N THR A 7 -1.19 3.65 -6.24
CA THR A 7 -0.82 3.12 -4.92
C THR A 7 0.60 3.54 -4.52
N ILE A 8 1.57 3.44 -5.44
CA ILE A 8 2.96 3.84 -5.18
C ILE A 8 3.08 5.36 -4.99
N ILE A 9 2.41 6.15 -5.81
CA ILE A 9 2.46 7.62 -5.70
C ILE A 9 1.87 8.07 -4.36
N ILE A 10 0.71 7.55 -3.98
CA ILE A 10 0.03 7.93 -2.73
C ILE A 10 0.81 7.41 -1.51
N GLY A 11 1.26 6.16 -1.53
CA GLY A 11 1.92 5.53 -0.38
C GLY A 11 3.37 5.92 -0.17
N LEU A 12 4.09 6.35 -1.22
CA LEU A 12 5.53 6.63 -1.16
C LEU A 12 5.88 8.05 -1.58
N ILE A 13 5.41 8.50 -2.74
CA ILE A 13 5.82 9.80 -3.29
C ILE A 13 5.23 10.95 -2.47
N VAL A 14 3.97 10.87 -2.07
CA VAL A 14 3.32 11.88 -1.21
C VAL A 14 4.05 12.08 0.12
N PRO A 15 4.25 11.05 0.97
CA PRO A 15 4.97 11.23 2.23
C PRO A 15 6.43 11.62 2.02
N PHE A 16 7.11 11.06 1.01
CA PHE A 16 8.49 11.44 0.71
C PHE A 16 8.62 12.92 0.34
N CYS A 17 7.79 13.42 -0.58
CA CYS A 17 7.81 14.82 -0.98
C CYS A 17 7.44 15.75 0.18
N ALA A 18 6.43 15.39 0.97
CA ALA A 18 5.98 16.25 2.05
C ALA A 18 6.97 16.34 3.23
N VAL A 19 7.76 15.29 3.45
CA VAL A 19 8.82 15.30 4.47
C VAL A 19 10.13 15.85 3.91
N THR A 20 10.55 15.56 2.68
CA THR A 20 11.90 15.95 2.20
C THR A 20 11.88 17.19 1.31
N VAL A 21 11.01 17.21 0.30
CA VAL A 21 10.99 18.25 -0.73
C VAL A 21 10.34 19.53 -0.21
N CYS A 22 9.30 19.39 0.61
CA CYS A 22 8.61 20.52 1.23
C CYS A 22 9.38 21.12 2.42
N PHE A 23 10.60 20.66 2.71
CA PHE A 23 11.41 21.17 3.81
C PHE A 23 11.47 22.70 3.90
N PRO A 24 11.72 23.46 2.81
CA PRO A 24 11.75 24.93 2.87
C PRO A 24 10.41 25.57 3.29
N LEU A 25 9.28 24.88 3.05
CA LEU A 25 7.95 25.42 3.35
C LEU A 25 7.63 25.40 4.84
N TYR A 26 8.15 24.42 5.57
CA TYR A 26 7.90 24.24 6.99
C TYR A 26 9.17 24.41 7.85
N ASN A 27 10.31 24.75 7.25
CA ASN A 27 11.55 25.12 7.94
C ASN A 27 11.42 26.49 8.61
N ARG A 28 10.55 26.56 9.61
CA ARG A 28 10.31 27.74 10.44
C ARG A 28 10.32 27.33 11.90
N ILE A 29 11.04 28.10 12.72
CA ILE A 29 11.13 27.88 14.18
C ILE A 29 9.83 28.36 14.84
N GLU A 30 9.29 29.49 14.36
CA GLU A 30 8.01 30.04 14.78
C GLU A 30 6.94 29.83 13.70
N PRO A 31 5.69 29.53 14.07
CA PRO A 31 5.13 29.51 15.43
C PRO A 31 5.46 28.22 16.20
N PHE A 32 5.38 28.31 17.52
CA PHE A 32 5.42 27.14 18.39
C PHE A 32 4.03 26.50 18.48
N VAL A 33 3.95 25.19 18.26
CA VAL A 33 2.73 24.39 18.36
C VAL A 33 2.96 23.35 19.46
N LEU A 34 2.09 23.34 20.47
CA LEU A 34 2.17 22.42 21.62
C LEU A 34 3.53 22.45 22.36
N GLY A 35 4.23 23.59 22.33
CA GLY A 35 5.54 23.75 22.97
C GLY A 35 6.75 23.36 22.09
N PHE A 36 6.53 22.91 20.85
CA PHE A 36 7.59 22.60 19.89
C PHE A 36 7.56 23.57 18.70
N SER A 37 8.69 23.75 18.01
CA SER A 37 8.67 24.50 16.75
C SER A 37 7.77 23.81 15.73
N PHE A 38 7.21 24.60 14.79
CA PHE A 38 6.32 24.09 13.75
C PHE A 38 6.91 22.90 12.97
N ASN A 39 8.23 22.88 12.76
CA ASN A 39 8.93 21.80 12.10
C ASN A 39 8.72 20.44 12.79
N TYR A 40 8.89 20.37 14.11
CA TYR A 40 8.67 19.13 14.86
C TYR A 40 7.22 18.68 14.82
N PHE A 41 6.29 19.61 15.00
CA PHE A 41 4.86 19.31 14.89
C PHE A 41 4.53 18.73 13.52
N TRP A 42 5.06 19.29 12.44
CA TRP A 42 4.88 18.80 11.08
C TRP A 42 5.38 17.37 10.91
N ILE A 43 6.60 17.06 11.36
CA ILE A 43 7.17 15.71 11.27
C ILE A 43 6.35 14.70 12.07
N PHE A 44 5.94 15.04 13.30
CA PHE A 44 5.09 14.16 14.12
C PHE A 44 3.72 13.92 13.48
N LEU A 45 3.11 14.96 12.93
CA LEU A 45 1.85 14.86 12.21
C LEU A 45 1.99 13.89 11.02
N TRP A 46 3.11 13.92 10.30
CA TRP A 46 3.40 13.01 9.20
C TRP A 46 3.56 11.54 9.59
N LEU A 47 3.79 11.18 10.86
CA LEU A 47 3.73 9.78 11.29
C LEU A 47 2.33 9.19 11.07
N PHE A 48 1.30 9.95 11.44
CA PHE A 48 -0.09 9.55 11.28
C PHE A 48 -0.54 9.66 9.82
N LEU A 49 -0.19 10.75 9.12
CA LEU A 49 -0.55 10.89 7.70
C LEU A 49 0.12 9.84 6.82
N THR A 50 1.35 9.42 7.11
CA THR A 50 2.01 8.35 6.33
C THR A 50 1.30 7.03 6.52
N SER A 51 0.92 6.68 7.75
CA SER A 51 0.09 5.50 8.03
C SER A 51 -1.24 5.56 7.28
N LEU A 52 -1.89 6.72 7.26
CA LEU A 52 -3.12 6.93 6.50
C LEU A 52 -2.90 6.83 4.98
N CYS A 53 -1.81 7.37 4.45
CA CYS A 53 -1.45 7.27 3.04
C CYS A 53 -1.25 5.80 2.63
N LEU A 54 -0.54 5.02 3.44
CA LEU A 54 -0.37 3.58 3.24
C LEU A 54 -1.71 2.85 3.31
N PHE A 55 -2.57 3.19 4.27
CA PHE A 55 -3.90 2.59 4.38
C PHE A 55 -4.77 2.86 3.15
N ILE A 56 -4.80 4.11 2.66
CA ILE A 56 -5.52 4.49 1.44
C ILE A 56 -4.92 3.77 0.23
N ALA A 57 -3.60 3.76 0.11
CA ALA A 57 -2.90 3.06 -0.97
C ALA A 57 -3.24 1.56 -0.98
N PHE A 58 -3.29 0.93 0.20
CA PHE A 58 -3.67 -0.47 0.39
C PHE A 58 -5.13 -0.77 0.02
N LYS A 59 -6.07 0.14 0.31
CA LYS A 59 -7.46 -0.02 -0.11
C LYS A 59 -7.65 0.17 -1.62
N ILE A 60 -6.82 0.97 -2.26
CA ILE A 60 -6.89 1.23 -3.71
C ILE A 60 -6.13 0.14 -4.50
N ASP A 61 -5.16 -0.53 -3.88
CA ASP A 61 -4.30 -1.51 -4.54
C ASP A 61 -5.13 -2.65 -5.17
N PRO A 62 -5.10 -2.81 -6.50
CA PRO A 62 -5.80 -3.88 -7.19
C PRO A 62 -5.40 -5.29 -6.75
N LEU A 63 -4.18 -5.50 -6.22
CA LEU A 63 -3.73 -6.82 -5.74
C LEU A 63 -4.31 -7.20 -4.38
N ASN A 64 -4.73 -6.20 -3.60
CA ASN A 64 -5.30 -6.41 -2.29
C ASN A 64 -6.84 -6.51 -2.32
N ARG A 65 -7.43 -6.46 -3.51
CA ARG A 65 -8.87 -6.70 -3.66
C ARG A 65 -9.16 -8.18 -3.38
N GLU A 66 -10.24 -8.44 -2.66
CA GLU A 66 -10.62 -9.81 -2.25
C GLU A 66 -10.92 -10.73 -3.43
N ASP A 67 -11.36 -10.18 -4.57
CA ASP A 67 -11.56 -10.90 -5.82
C ASP A 67 -10.27 -11.55 -6.36
N ALA A 68 -9.11 -10.91 -6.18
CA ALA A 68 -7.82 -11.45 -6.58
C ALA A 68 -7.38 -12.63 -5.70
N LYS A 69 -7.68 -12.59 -4.39
CA LYS A 69 -7.44 -13.71 -3.46
C LYS A 69 -8.36 -14.89 -3.76
N VAL A 70 -9.66 -14.63 -3.93
CA VAL A 70 -10.65 -15.68 -4.27
C VAL A 70 -10.31 -16.35 -5.61
N LEU A 71 -9.82 -15.59 -6.60
CA LEU A 71 -9.39 -16.16 -7.88
C LEU A 71 -8.11 -17.00 -7.75
N ALA A 72 -7.16 -16.59 -6.90
CA ALA A 72 -5.94 -17.34 -6.63
C ALA A 72 -6.24 -18.66 -5.90
N ASP A 73 -7.07 -18.61 -4.86
CA ASP A 73 -7.52 -19.79 -4.11
C ASP A 73 -8.31 -20.73 -5.02
N LYS A 74 -9.19 -20.20 -5.87
CA LYS A 74 -9.93 -21.01 -6.86
C LYS A 74 -9.01 -21.68 -7.87
N LYS A 75 -8.01 -20.97 -8.39
CA LYS A 75 -6.98 -21.57 -9.28
C LYS A 75 -6.17 -22.65 -8.57
N LEU A 76 -5.88 -22.46 -7.30
CA LEU A 76 -5.09 -23.40 -6.51
C LEU A 76 -5.87 -24.70 -6.24
N GLU A 77 -7.17 -24.59 -5.96
CA GLU A 77 -8.07 -25.75 -5.85
C GLU A 77 -8.26 -26.47 -7.20
N GLU A 78 -8.41 -25.73 -8.30
CA GLU A 78 -8.47 -26.32 -9.65
C GLU A 78 -7.20 -27.11 -9.97
N VAL A 79 -6.01 -26.52 -9.75
CA VAL A 79 -4.72 -27.19 -9.98
C VAL A 79 -4.55 -28.42 -9.10
N LYS A 80 -4.94 -28.37 -7.82
CA LYS A 80 -4.93 -29.56 -6.94
C LYS A 80 -5.80 -30.66 -7.51
N SER A 81 -7.03 -30.35 -7.94
CA SER A 81 -7.95 -31.35 -8.48
C SER A 81 -7.42 -31.99 -9.77
N LEU A 82 -6.68 -31.23 -10.60
CA LEU A 82 -6.02 -31.77 -11.79
C LEU A 82 -4.84 -32.68 -11.43
N ILE A 83 -4.02 -32.28 -10.46
CA ILE A 83 -2.89 -33.10 -9.99
C ILE A 83 -3.42 -34.40 -9.38
N GLU A 84 -4.45 -34.33 -8.55
CA GLU A 84 -5.04 -35.50 -7.87
C GLU A 84 -5.74 -36.44 -8.88
N ALA A 85 -6.32 -35.91 -9.96
CA ALA A 85 -6.83 -36.70 -11.09
C ALA A 85 -5.71 -37.36 -11.92
N GLU A 86 -4.57 -36.66 -12.09
CA GLU A 86 -3.38 -37.20 -12.75
C GLU A 86 -2.72 -38.31 -11.90
N GLU A 87 -2.63 -38.09 -10.58
CA GLU A 87 -2.05 -39.02 -9.60
C GLU A 87 -2.90 -40.28 -9.42
N ASN A 88 -4.24 -40.15 -9.47
CA ASN A 88 -5.17 -41.27 -9.45
C ASN A 88 -5.30 -41.98 -10.82
N GLY A 89 -4.59 -41.53 -11.86
CA GLY A 89 -4.55 -42.17 -13.17
C GLY A 89 -5.88 -42.09 -13.95
N GLU A 90 -6.76 -41.16 -13.60
CA GLU A 90 -8.11 -41.05 -14.17
C GLU A 90 -8.21 -40.01 -15.30
N VAL A 91 -7.27 -39.93 -16.25
CA VAL A 91 -7.60 -39.35 -17.57
C VAL A 91 -7.06 -40.17 -18.73
N LYS A 92 -8.04 -40.67 -19.48
CA LYS A 92 -8.03 -41.32 -20.80
C LYS A 92 -7.25 -40.45 -21.80
N LYS A 93 -6.29 -41.05 -22.50
CA LYS A 93 -5.62 -40.50 -23.70
C LYS A 93 -6.62 -39.87 -24.68
#